data_AF-M6YCM1-F1
#
_entry.id   AF-M6YCM1-F1
#
_cell.length_a   1.000
_cell.length_b   1.000
_cell.length_c   1.000
_cell.angle_alpha   90.00
_cell.angle_beta   90.00
_cell.angle_gamma   90.00
#
_symmetry.space_group_name_H-M   'P 1'
#
loop_
_entity.id
_entity.type
_entity.pdbx_description
1 polymer ?
#
loop_
_entity_poly.entity_id
_entity_poly.type
_entity_poly.pdbx_seq_one_letter_code
_entity_poly.pdbx_strand_id
1 'polypeptide(L)'
;MIRVKSSWLEVNFKEPHNVLSWAVVGGGWKEQVDCVLWHRVQDKDLTLEVDPIDYFYRSLLHKKESRNGVGFLTSVPLENYSEVILEKQNLKIRSVVTVGLGNSVRIGDPPFQSNSFGTINILVQCSIPFELNTSLEAISLITEARTLAVLEAKIQSKTGLVTGTGTDCIAFASPSRNSTKRYTGKHTLSGHLIGKAVYQSVSQGIANWKKSKFKAEEIKRYECPRSL
;
A
#
# COMPACT_ATOMS: atom_id res chain seq x y z
N MET A 1 -2.00 3.16 16.01
CA MET A 1 -2.40 1.77 16.36
C MET A 1 -3.01 1.14 15.12
N ILE A 2 -2.67 -0.12 14.78
CA ILE A 2 -3.38 -0.86 13.72
C ILE A 2 -4.58 -1.57 14.32
N ARG A 3 -5.71 -1.53 13.61
CA ARG A 3 -6.90 -2.35 13.92
C ARG A 3 -7.35 -3.06 12.66
N VAL A 4 -7.51 -4.38 12.71
CA VAL A 4 -8.17 -5.18 11.67
C VAL A 4 -9.53 -5.58 12.21
N LYS A 5 -10.61 -5.17 11.54
CA LYS A 5 -11.98 -5.55 11.91
C LYS A 5 -12.86 -5.62 10.67
N SER A 6 -13.57 -6.74 10.50
CA SER A 6 -14.43 -6.98 9.35
C SER A 6 -13.64 -6.80 8.03
N SER A 7 -14.13 -5.98 7.10
CA SER A 7 -13.48 -5.65 5.83
C SER A 7 -12.56 -4.42 5.91
N TRP A 8 -12.07 -4.06 7.10
CA TRP A 8 -11.28 -2.84 7.32
C TRP A 8 -9.98 -3.08 8.08
N LEU A 9 -8.91 -2.44 7.61
CA LEU A 9 -7.64 -2.26 8.30
C LEU A 9 -7.45 -0.77 8.50
N GLU A 10 -7.22 -0.34 9.73
CA GLU A 10 -7.14 1.07 10.10
C GLU A 10 -5.82 1.37 10.77
N VAL A 11 -5.12 2.39 10.29
CA VAL A 11 -3.97 2.98 10.96
C VAL A 11 -4.40 4.33 11.53
N ASN A 12 -4.59 4.37 12.84
CA ASN A 12 -4.95 5.60 13.55
C ASN A 12 -3.70 6.34 14.01
N PHE A 13 -3.62 7.62 13.67
CA PHE A 13 -2.57 8.51 14.12
C PHE A 13 -2.89 9.04 15.52
N LYS A 14 -1.83 9.29 16.31
CA LYS A 14 -1.96 9.86 17.66
C LYS A 14 -2.11 11.38 17.65
N GLU A 15 -1.70 11.98 16.55
CA GLU A 15 -1.78 13.40 16.24
C GLU A 15 -2.07 13.55 14.75
N PRO A 16 -2.68 14.66 14.30
CA PRO A 16 -2.97 14.86 12.88
C PRO A 16 -1.71 14.85 12.02
N HIS A 17 -1.80 14.26 10.83
CA HIS A 17 -0.73 14.20 9.85
C HIS A 17 -1.14 14.89 8.54
N ASN A 18 -0.18 15.50 7.86
CA ASN A 18 -0.29 15.83 6.45
C ASN A 18 0.09 14.58 5.65
N VAL A 19 -0.72 14.26 4.64
CA VAL A 19 -0.57 13.04 3.84
C VAL A 19 -0.51 13.41 2.36
N LEU A 20 0.59 13.04 1.71
CA LEU A 20 0.71 13.07 0.25
C LEU A 20 0.38 11.67 -0.28
N SER A 21 -0.60 11.55 -1.17
CA SER A 21 -0.99 10.25 -1.73
C SER A 21 -1.60 10.32 -3.12
N TRP A 22 -1.75 9.16 -3.75
CA TRP A 22 -2.71 8.94 -4.85
C TRP A 22 -3.69 7.81 -4.51
N ALA A 23 -4.03 7.69 -3.23
CA ALA A 23 -5.03 6.74 -2.79
C ALA A 23 -6.42 7.07 -3.40
N VAL A 24 -7.31 6.06 -3.44
CA VAL A 24 -8.67 6.19 -3.99
C VAL A 24 -9.42 7.35 -3.34
N VAL A 25 -9.31 7.48 -2.01
CA VAL A 25 -9.84 8.61 -1.25
C VAL A 25 -8.70 9.37 -0.59
N GLY A 26 -8.73 10.70 -0.70
CA GLY A 26 -7.73 11.57 -0.08
C GLY A 26 -6.40 11.65 -0.85
N GLY A 27 -6.45 11.51 -2.18
CA GLY A 27 -5.32 11.80 -3.07
C GLY A 27 -4.89 13.28 -3.04
N GLY A 28 -3.69 13.55 -3.54
CA GLY A 28 -3.04 14.85 -3.46
C GLY A 28 -2.39 15.10 -2.09
N TRP A 29 -2.25 16.37 -1.73
CA TRP A 29 -1.79 16.82 -0.42
C TRP A 29 -2.99 17.07 0.48
N LYS A 30 -3.21 16.19 1.45
CA LYS A 30 -4.33 16.26 2.38
C LYS A 30 -3.83 16.56 3.78
N GLU A 31 -4.33 17.63 4.37
CA GLU A 31 -3.90 18.08 5.70
C GLU A 31 -4.80 17.56 6.80
N GLN A 32 -4.27 17.56 8.03
CA GLN A 32 -5.00 17.22 9.26
C GLN A 32 -5.68 15.84 9.20
N VAL A 33 -5.03 14.86 8.58
CA VAL A 33 -5.52 13.48 8.48
C VAL A 33 -5.32 12.76 9.81
N ASP A 34 -6.35 12.04 10.26
CA ASP A 34 -6.34 11.32 11.55
C ASP A 34 -6.12 9.81 11.38
N CYS A 35 -6.43 9.28 10.20
CA CYS A 35 -6.30 7.86 9.92
C CYS A 35 -6.07 7.54 8.44
N VAL A 36 -5.49 6.36 8.22
CA VAL A 36 -5.40 5.73 6.90
C VAL A 36 -6.10 4.39 6.94
N LEU A 37 -6.91 4.11 5.93
CA LEU A 37 -7.86 3.01 5.90
C LEU A 37 -7.60 2.14 4.68
N TRP A 38 -7.64 0.83 4.84
CA TRP A 38 -7.79 -0.11 3.75
C TRP A 38 -9.17 -0.74 3.88
N HIS A 39 -9.94 -0.68 2.80
CA HIS A 39 -11.18 -1.41 2.68
C HIS A 39 -10.97 -2.61 1.75
N ARG A 40 -11.22 -3.80 2.29
CA ARG A 40 -11.17 -5.04 1.51
C ARG A 40 -12.41 -5.15 0.62
N VAL A 41 -12.17 -5.39 -0.65
CA VAL A 41 -13.19 -5.62 -1.69
C VAL A 41 -13.00 -6.97 -2.36
N GLN A 42 -14.06 -7.47 -2.98
CA GLN A 42 -14.11 -8.65 -3.82
C GLN A 42 -14.53 -8.23 -5.24
N ASP A 43 -14.34 -9.13 -6.20
CA ASP A 43 -14.59 -8.85 -7.63
C ASP A 43 -16.04 -8.38 -7.89
N LYS A 44 -17.00 -8.90 -7.14
CA LYS A 44 -18.42 -8.50 -7.22
C LYS A 44 -18.70 -7.09 -6.70
N ASP A 45 -17.80 -6.51 -5.92
CA ASP A 45 -17.99 -5.22 -5.27
C ASP A 45 -17.62 -4.05 -6.21
N LEU A 46 -16.74 -4.27 -7.19
CA LEU A 46 -16.22 -3.26 -8.13
C LEU A 46 -16.46 -3.70 -9.58
N THR A 47 -17.72 -3.74 -10.00
CA THR A 47 -18.07 -3.96 -11.42
C THR A 47 -17.74 -2.72 -12.26
N LEU A 48 -17.78 -2.83 -13.59
CA LEU A 48 -17.45 -1.73 -14.50
C LEU A 48 -18.30 -0.47 -14.33
N GLU A 49 -19.50 -0.61 -13.75
CA GLU A 49 -20.45 0.48 -13.51
C GLU A 49 -20.25 1.15 -12.14
N VAL A 50 -19.44 0.55 -11.26
CA VAL A 50 -19.21 1.04 -9.90
C VAL A 50 -18.00 1.97 -9.90
N ASP A 51 -18.23 3.22 -9.56
CA ASP A 51 -17.15 4.16 -9.27
C ASP A 51 -16.47 3.78 -7.93
N PRO A 52 -15.15 3.51 -7.90
CA PRO A 52 -14.46 3.07 -6.69
C PRO A 52 -14.47 4.10 -5.55
N ILE A 53 -14.54 5.39 -5.89
CA ILE A 53 -14.54 6.48 -4.91
C ILE A 53 -15.91 6.54 -4.22
N ASP A 54 -16.99 6.53 -4.99
CA ASP A 54 -18.37 6.48 -4.47
C ASP A 54 -18.60 5.21 -3.64
N TYR A 55 -18.13 4.05 -4.12
CA TYR A 55 -18.16 2.80 -3.35
C TYR A 55 -17.48 2.97 -1.98
N PHE A 56 -16.27 3.53 -1.95
CA PHE A 56 -15.53 3.71 -0.70
C PHE A 56 -16.30 4.61 0.28
N TYR A 57 -16.84 5.73 -0.18
CA TYR A 57 -17.61 6.65 0.67
C TYR A 57 -18.91 6.02 1.18
N ARG A 58 -19.65 5.27 0.34
CA ARG A 58 -20.83 4.51 0.80
C ARG A 58 -20.47 3.51 1.88
N SER A 59 -19.38 2.76 1.72
CA SER A 59 -18.89 1.83 2.72
C SER A 59 -18.47 2.52 4.03
N LEU A 60 -17.90 3.73 3.97
CA LEU A 60 -17.62 4.54 5.16
C LEU A 60 -18.90 5.00 5.87
N LEU A 61 -19.92 5.44 5.12
CA LEU A 61 -21.21 5.84 5.69
C LEU A 61 -21.87 4.67 6.44
N HIS A 62 -21.84 3.46 5.86
CA HIS A 62 -22.32 2.25 6.53
C HIS A 62 -21.54 1.91 7.80
N LYS A 63 -20.24 2.22 7.83
CA LYS A 63 -19.38 2.08 9.02
C LYS A 63 -19.68 3.13 10.10
N LYS A 64 -20.46 4.18 9.79
CA LYS A 64 -20.73 5.34 10.66
C LYS A 64 -19.45 6.05 11.10
N GLU A 65 -18.52 6.18 10.16
CA GLU A 65 -17.21 6.80 10.36
C GLU A 65 -17.14 8.16 9.66
N SER A 66 -16.70 9.20 10.37
CA SER A 66 -16.63 10.57 9.83
C SER A 66 -15.24 11.21 9.96
N ARG A 67 -14.20 10.41 10.19
CA ARG A 67 -12.82 10.89 10.36
C ARG A 67 -12.23 11.42 9.04
N ASN A 68 -11.34 12.41 9.16
CA ASN A 68 -10.59 12.92 8.02
C ASN A 68 -9.50 11.91 7.64
N GLY A 69 -9.79 11.07 6.64
CA GLY A 69 -8.98 9.90 6.32
C GLY A 69 -8.45 9.86 4.89
N VAL A 70 -7.43 9.01 4.69
CA VAL A 70 -6.98 8.55 3.36
C VAL A 70 -7.35 7.08 3.20
N GLY A 71 -7.85 6.70 2.04
CA GLY A 71 -8.52 5.42 1.81
C GLY A 71 -7.97 4.63 0.63
N PHE A 72 -7.55 3.40 0.90
CA PHE A 72 -7.13 2.40 -0.07
C PHE A 72 -8.20 1.33 -0.27
N LEU A 73 -8.35 0.84 -1.50
CA LEU A 73 -9.09 -0.38 -1.81
C LEU A 73 -8.12 -1.54 -2.05
N THR A 74 -8.45 -2.74 -1.59
CA THR A 74 -7.59 -3.90 -1.82
C THR A 74 -8.37 -5.21 -1.87
N SER A 75 -7.96 -6.15 -2.74
CA SER A 75 -8.46 -7.53 -2.71
C SER A 75 -7.69 -8.44 -1.76
N VAL A 76 -6.60 -7.92 -1.18
CA VAL A 76 -5.72 -8.68 -0.28
C VAL A 76 -6.46 -8.94 1.05
N PRO A 77 -6.45 -10.18 1.57
CA PRO A 77 -6.90 -10.45 2.93
C PRO A 77 -6.13 -9.60 3.93
N LEU A 78 -6.83 -8.80 4.72
CA LEU A 78 -6.23 -7.73 5.51
C LEU A 78 -5.34 -8.24 6.62
N GLU A 79 -5.55 -9.47 7.09
CA GLU A 79 -4.69 -10.20 8.01
C GLU A 79 -3.28 -10.47 7.45
N ASN A 80 -3.09 -10.37 6.12
CA ASN A 80 -1.81 -10.57 5.46
C ASN A 80 -1.02 -9.27 5.25
N TYR A 81 -1.39 -8.18 5.93
CA TYR A 81 -0.58 -6.96 5.93
C TYR A 81 0.83 -7.26 6.47
N SER A 82 1.82 -6.53 6.00
CA SER A 82 3.16 -6.51 6.61
C SER A 82 3.45 -5.13 7.17
N GLU A 83 4.18 -5.12 8.28
CA GLU A 83 4.55 -3.92 9.00
C GLU A 83 6.03 -3.96 9.35
N VAL A 84 6.73 -2.87 9.03
CA VAL A 84 8.12 -2.65 9.43
C VAL A 84 8.21 -1.30 10.11
N ILE A 85 8.83 -1.27 11.28
CA ILE A 85 9.13 -0.05 12.03
C ILE A 85 10.64 0.02 12.22
N LEU A 86 11.25 1.12 11.76
CA LEU A 86 12.67 1.41 11.95
C LEU A 86 12.82 2.72 12.71
N GLU A 87 13.77 2.78 13.63
CA GLU A 87 14.04 3.95 14.45
C GLU A 87 15.54 4.18 14.61
N LYS A 88 16.00 5.42 14.37
CA LYS A 88 17.40 5.84 14.56
C LYS A 88 17.47 7.34 14.76
N GLN A 89 18.27 7.80 15.73
CA GLN A 89 18.51 9.23 16.01
C GLN A 89 17.21 10.06 16.10
N ASN A 90 16.24 9.61 16.89
CA ASN A 90 14.92 10.24 17.10
C ASN A 90 14.03 10.34 15.84
N LEU A 91 14.41 9.68 14.75
CA LEU A 91 13.58 9.51 13.57
C LEU A 91 13.03 8.10 13.53
N LYS A 92 11.71 7.98 13.47
CA LYS A 92 10.99 6.73 13.31
C LYS A 92 10.23 6.72 12.00
N ILE A 93 10.40 5.66 11.23
CA ILE A 93 9.66 5.37 10.01
C ILE A 93 8.89 4.07 10.21
N ARG A 94 7.60 4.11 9.91
CA ARG A 94 6.70 2.96 9.97
C ARG A 94 6.10 2.72 8.59
N SER A 95 6.34 1.56 8.01
CA SER A 95 5.75 1.13 6.74
C SER A 95 4.69 0.06 7.01
N VAL A 96 3.48 0.25 6.50
CA VAL A 96 2.37 -0.70 6.57
C VAL A 96 1.89 -0.96 5.14
N VAL A 97 1.89 -2.21 4.70
CA VAL A 97 1.60 -2.55 3.31
C VAL A 97 0.64 -3.73 3.19
N THR A 98 -0.18 -3.69 2.14
CA THR A 98 -0.85 -4.88 1.60
C THR A 98 -0.29 -5.14 0.21
N VAL A 99 0.00 -6.41 -0.11
CA VAL A 99 0.63 -6.80 -1.38
C VAL A 99 -0.22 -7.88 -2.05
N GLY A 100 -0.79 -7.54 -3.21
CA GLY A 100 -1.42 -8.47 -4.12
C GLY A 100 -0.81 -8.33 -5.51
N LEU A 101 -0.21 -9.39 -6.05
CA LEU A 101 0.48 -9.37 -7.34
C LEU A 101 -0.28 -10.14 -8.43
N GLY A 102 -1.59 -10.32 -8.28
CA GLY A 102 -2.42 -11.09 -9.23
C GLY A 102 -2.48 -10.48 -10.64
N ASN A 103 -2.43 -9.15 -10.73
CA ASN A 103 -2.40 -8.35 -11.96
C ASN A 103 -1.06 -7.61 -12.12
N SER A 104 0.05 -8.23 -11.69
CA SER A 104 1.36 -7.59 -11.77
C SER A 104 1.70 -7.20 -13.20
N VAL A 105 2.23 -5.99 -13.39
CA VAL A 105 2.59 -5.43 -14.71
C VAL A 105 3.99 -4.83 -14.67
N ARG A 106 4.62 -4.74 -15.84
CA ARG A 106 5.83 -3.95 -16.04
C ARG A 106 5.44 -2.57 -16.56
N ILE A 107 6.08 -1.54 -16.02
CA ILE A 107 5.93 -0.17 -16.54
C ILE A 107 6.32 -0.12 -18.03
N GLY A 108 5.47 0.49 -18.85
CA GLY A 108 5.64 0.54 -20.30
C GLY A 108 5.04 -0.64 -21.08
N ASP A 109 4.53 -1.68 -20.41
CA ASP A 109 3.77 -2.73 -21.09
C ASP A 109 2.48 -2.16 -21.69
N PRO A 110 2.02 -2.66 -22.85
CA PRO A 110 0.70 -2.31 -23.38
C PRO A 110 -0.41 -2.65 -22.37
N PRO A 111 -1.43 -1.79 -22.23
CA PRO A 111 -2.53 -2.05 -21.32
C PRO A 111 -3.27 -3.34 -21.71
N PHE A 112 -3.73 -4.10 -20.71
CA PHE A 112 -4.54 -5.29 -20.90
C PHE A 112 -5.59 -5.40 -19.79
N GLN A 113 -6.71 -6.07 -20.08
CA GLN A 113 -7.66 -6.46 -19.06
C GLN A 113 -7.14 -7.72 -18.35
N SER A 114 -6.91 -7.60 -17.03
CA SER A 114 -6.53 -8.73 -16.19
C SER A 114 -7.79 -9.38 -15.60
N ASN A 115 -7.88 -10.70 -15.70
CA ASN A 115 -8.91 -11.50 -15.02
C ASN A 115 -8.59 -11.75 -13.53
N SER A 116 -7.42 -11.30 -13.07
CA SER A 116 -7.03 -11.35 -11.66
C SER A 116 -6.91 -9.93 -11.12
N PHE A 117 -7.19 -9.76 -9.84
CA PHE A 117 -6.99 -8.49 -9.14
C PHE A 117 -5.76 -8.55 -8.24
N GLY A 118 -5.15 -7.40 -8.02
CA GLY A 118 -4.00 -7.20 -7.17
C GLY A 118 -3.70 -5.71 -7.04
N THR A 119 -3.14 -5.33 -5.91
CA THR A 119 -2.61 -3.98 -5.69
C THR A 119 -1.58 -4.03 -4.57
N ILE A 120 -0.55 -3.20 -4.68
CA ILE A 120 0.37 -2.89 -3.59
C ILE A 120 -0.04 -1.53 -3.03
N ASN A 121 -0.62 -1.54 -1.83
CA ASN A 121 -0.95 -0.32 -1.11
C ASN A 121 0.02 -0.10 0.03
N ILE A 122 0.63 1.08 0.09
CA ILE A 122 1.69 1.40 1.05
C ILE A 122 1.33 2.66 1.81
N LEU A 123 1.33 2.56 3.14
CA LEU A 123 1.48 3.71 4.01
C LEU A 123 2.90 3.76 4.54
N VAL A 124 3.53 4.93 4.46
CA VAL A 124 4.72 5.27 5.24
C VAL A 124 4.38 6.42 6.19
N GLN A 125 4.52 6.18 7.48
CA GLN A 125 4.35 7.18 8.53
C GLN A 125 5.72 7.59 9.09
N CYS A 126 6.02 8.88 9.03
CA CYS A 126 7.21 9.50 9.61
C CYS A 126 6.88 10.12 10.98
N SER A 127 7.80 10.08 11.95
CA SER A 127 7.60 10.71 13.27
C SER A 127 7.89 12.21 13.31
N ILE A 128 8.50 12.78 12.28
CA ILE A 128 8.85 14.21 12.20
C ILE A 128 8.10 14.86 11.04
N PRO A 129 7.73 16.15 11.14
CA PRO A 129 6.98 16.84 10.10
C PRO A 129 7.80 16.99 8.82
N PHE A 130 7.15 16.86 7.66
CA PHE A 130 7.70 17.12 6.33
C PHE A 130 6.81 18.14 5.61
N GLU A 131 7.42 19.04 4.83
CA GLU A 131 6.68 19.88 3.88
C GLU A 131 6.36 19.10 2.59
N LEU A 132 5.54 19.69 1.73
CA LEU A 132 5.12 19.10 0.45
C LEU A 132 6.32 18.64 -0.41
N ASN A 133 7.33 19.50 -0.61
CA ASN A 133 8.50 19.17 -1.43
C ASN A 133 9.30 17.98 -0.89
N THR A 134 9.50 17.93 0.43
CA THR A 134 10.19 16.81 1.09
C THR A 134 9.34 15.54 1.04
N SER A 135 8.02 15.67 1.11
CA SER A 135 7.10 14.55 0.98
C SER A 135 7.07 13.99 -0.44
N LEU A 136 7.22 14.84 -1.46
CA LEU A 136 7.39 14.41 -2.86
C LEU A 136 8.66 13.58 -3.06
N GLU A 137 9.78 14.02 -2.48
CA GLU A 137 11.01 13.20 -2.45
C GLU A 137 10.77 11.85 -1.74
N ALA A 138 10.06 11.84 -0.60
CA ALA A 138 9.73 10.62 0.11
C ALA A 138 8.92 9.66 -0.76
N ILE A 139 7.88 10.15 -1.44
CA ILE A 139 7.07 9.37 -2.39
C ILE A 139 7.91 8.72 -3.49
N SER A 140 8.87 9.45 -4.04
CA SER A 140 9.79 8.91 -5.06
C SER A 140 10.61 7.74 -4.50
N LEU A 141 11.15 7.87 -3.29
CA LEU A 141 11.90 6.81 -2.62
C LEU A 141 11.03 5.59 -2.28
N ILE A 142 9.79 5.81 -1.85
CA ILE A 142 8.85 4.72 -1.56
C ILE A 142 8.54 3.95 -2.85
N THR A 143 8.32 4.65 -3.96
CA THR A 143 8.07 4.06 -5.27
C THR A 143 9.27 3.20 -5.71
N GLU A 144 10.48 3.76 -5.64
CA GLU A 144 11.69 3.04 -6.00
C GLU A 144 11.91 1.79 -5.13
N ALA A 145 11.77 1.90 -3.81
CA ALA A 145 11.94 0.78 -2.89
C ALA A 145 10.91 -0.33 -3.13
N ARG A 146 9.65 0.03 -3.41
CA ARG A 146 8.61 -0.92 -3.82
C ARG A 146 9.00 -1.62 -5.11
N THR A 147 9.43 -0.87 -6.13
CA THR A 147 9.81 -1.45 -7.42
C THR A 147 11.02 -2.36 -7.31
N LEU A 148 12.03 -2.00 -6.51
CA LEU A 148 13.18 -2.85 -6.23
C LEU A 148 12.76 -4.20 -5.64
N ALA A 149 11.94 -4.19 -4.58
CA ALA A 149 11.44 -5.43 -3.96
C ALA A 149 10.64 -6.30 -4.95
N VAL A 150 9.87 -5.68 -5.84
CA VAL A 150 9.09 -6.38 -6.87
C VAL A 150 10.00 -6.98 -7.96
N LEU A 151 11.00 -6.25 -8.43
CA LEU A 151 11.98 -6.75 -9.40
C LEU A 151 12.76 -7.95 -8.85
N GLU A 152 13.22 -7.86 -7.59
CA GLU A 152 13.96 -8.94 -6.93
C GLU A 152 13.09 -10.17 -6.63
N ALA A 153 11.75 -10.02 -6.66
CA ALA A 153 10.84 -11.16 -6.60
C ALA A 153 10.83 -12.03 -7.88
N LYS A 154 11.46 -11.55 -8.96
CA LYS A 154 11.68 -12.24 -10.25
C LYS A 154 10.39 -12.76 -10.92
N ILE A 155 9.31 -12.00 -10.81
CA ILE A 155 8.03 -12.32 -11.46
C ILE A 155 8.04 -11.77 -12.89
N GLN A 156 7.60 -12.58 -13.86
CA GLN A 156 7.63 -12.24 -15.28
C GLN A 156 6.33 -11.58 -15.75
N SER A 157 6.48 -10.56 -16.59
CA SER A 157 5.48 -10.02 -17.50
C SER A 157 5.76 -10.51 -18.92
N LYS A 158 4.99 -10.05 -19.92
CA LYS A 158 5.21 -10.38 -21.33
C LYS A 158 6.56 -9.87 -21.87
N THR A 159 7.09 -8.79 -21.33
CA THR A 159 8.29 -8.11 -21.87
C THR A 159 9.49 -8.15 -20.91
N GLY A 160 9.36 -8.77 -19.74
CA GLY A 160 10.42 -9.02 -18.77
C GLY A 160 9.91 -8.91 -17.33
N LEU A 161 10.73 -8.44 -16.39
CA LEU A 161 10.32 -8.41 -14.98
C LEU A 161 9.23 -7.37 -14.70
N VAL A 162 8.24 -7.75 -13.88
CA VAL A 162 7.20 -6.83 -13.39
C VAL A 162 7.81 -5.78 -12.46
N THR A 163 7.21 -4.59 -12.39
CA THR A 163 7.69 -3.46 -11.56
C THR A 163 6.65 -3.01 -10.52
N GLY A 164 5.45 -3.61 -10.56
CA GLY A 164 4.34 -3.33 -9.67
C GLY A 164 3.05 -3.99 -10.15
N THR A 165 1.93 -3.36 -9.85
CA THR A 165 0.61 -3.65 -10.42
C THR A 165 0.04 -2.41 -11.12
N GLY A 166 -1.08 -2.59 -11.81
CA GLY A 166 -1.78 -1.49 -12.48
C GLY A 166 -2.47 -0.49 -11.54
N THR A 167 -2.61 -0.81 -10.25
CA THR A 167 -3.43 -0.04 -9.30
C THR A 167 -2.74 0.18 -7.94
N ASP A 168 -1.41 0.14 -7.91
CA ASP A 168 -0.64 0.39 -6.69
C ASP A 168 -0.90 1.81 -6.16
N CYS A 169 -1.13 1.96 -4.85
CA CYS A 169 -1.30 3.26 -4.20
C CYS A 169 -0.27 3.47 -3.09
N ILE A 170 0.26 4.70 -2.97
CA ILE A 170 1.16 5.08 -1.88
C ILE A 170 0.59 6.30 -1.15
N ALA A 171 0.70 6.29 0.18
CA ALA A 171 0.49 7.42 1.06
C ALA A 171 1.73 7.63 1.95
N PHE A 172 2.27 8.84 1.94
CA PHE A 172 3.29 9.27 2.90
C PHE A 172 2.68 10.25 3.89
N ALA A 173 2.75 9.92 5.18
CA ALA A 173 2.17 10.67 6.28
C ALA A 173 3.27 11.21 7.20
N SER A 174 3.16 12.48 7.58
CA SER A 174 4.01 13.10 8.62
C SER A 174 3.20 14.08 9.46
N PRO A 175 3.57 14.35 10.73
CA PRO A 175 2.81 15.23 11.60
C PRO A 175 2.50 16.60 10.97
N SER A 176 1.28 17.10 11.15
CA SER A 176 0.81 18.41 10.65
C SER A 176 1.40 19.56 11.47
N ARG A 177 2.72 19.73 11.37
CA ARG A 177 3.49 20.79 12.04
C ARG A 177 4.48 21.42 11.06
N ASN A 178 5.01 22.58 11.44
CA ASN A 178 6.09 23.20 10.68
C ASN A 178 7.32 22.28 10.67
N SER A 179 7.89 22.09 9.48
CA SER A 179 9.11 21.31 9.28
C SER A 179 10.28 22.25 9.03
N THR A 180 11.42 21.97 9.65
CA THR A 180 12.72 22.54 9.25
C THR A 180 13.43 21.69 8.21
N LYS A 181 12.93 20.49 7.95
CA LYS A 181 13.49 19.53 7.01
C LYS A 181 13.03 19.86 5.59
N ARG A 182 14.01 20.10 4.72
CA ARG A 182 13.79 20.52 3.33
C ARG A 182 13.99 19.40 2.30
N TYR A 183 14.72 18.34 2.66
CA TYR A 183 15.10 17.26 1.75
C TYR A 183 15.14 15.91 2.47
N THR A 184 14.93 14.84 1.70
CA THR A 184 14.93 13.45 2.21
C THR A 184 15.55 12.45 1.22
N GLY A 185 16.42 12.88 0.31
CA GLY A 185 17.10 12.00 -0.63
C GLY A 185 17.93 10.87 0.02
N LYS A 186 18.45 9.96 -0.81
CA LYS A 186 19.09 8.68 -0.39
C LYS A 186 20.30 8.84 0.53
N HIS A 187 21.01 9.97 0.47
CA HIS A 187 22.14 10.27 1.36
C HIS A 187 21.71 10.75 2.75
N THR A 188 20.42 11.00 2.97
CA THR A 188 19.89 11.40 4.26
C THR A 188 19.50 10.19 5.10
N LEU A 189 19.55 10.33 6.43
CA LEU A 189 19.05 9.29 7.33
C LEU A 189 17.56 8.97 7.05
N SER A 190 16.74 9.99 6.78
CA SER A 190 15.32 9.78 6.49
C SER A 190 15.09 9.02 5.20
N GLY A 191 15.81 9.37 4.13
CA GLY A 191 15.74 8.64 2.86
C GLY A 191 16.18 7.19 3.00
N HIS A 192 17.27 6.94 3.74
CA HIS A 192 17.73 5.59 4.06
C HIS A 192 16.66 4.78 4.80
N LEU A 193 16.08 5.34 5.87
CA LEU A 193 15.07 4.63 6.67
C LEU A 193 13.77 4.40 5.90
N ILE A 194 13.32 5.37 5.10
CA ILE A 194 12.14 5.23 4.23
C ILE A 194 12.35 4.10 3.23
N GLY A 195 13.45 4.15 2.46
CA GLY A 195 13.75 3.12 1.46
C GLY A 195 13.88 1.74 2.09
N LYS A 196 14.59 1.62 3.20
CA LYS A 196 14.79 0.34 3.91
C LYS A 196 13.49 -0.23 4.47
N ALA A 197 12.68 0.60 5.14
CA ALA A 197 11.42 0.14 5.74
C ALA A 197 10.45 -0.37 4.67
N VAL A 198 10.33 0.35 3.55
CA VAL A 198 9.44 -0.01 2.43
C VAL A 198 9.95 -1.26 1.73
N TYR A 199 11.24 -1.33 1.40
CA TYR A 199 11.80 -2.52 0.76
C TYR A 199 11.55 -3.78 1.61
N GLN A 200 11.77 -3.70 2.92
CA GLN A 200 11.54 -4.82 3.84
C GLN A 200 10.06 -5.19 3.95
N SER A 201 9.16 -4.21 4.13
CA SER A 201 7.72 -4.47 4.29
C SER A 201 7.11 -5.03 3.01
N VAL A 202 7.48 -4.48 1.84
CA VAL A 202 7.02 -4.99 0.54
C VAL A 202 7.57 -6.38 0.29
N SER A 203 8.86 -6.64 0.54
CA SER A 203 9.44 -7.99 0.39
C SER A 203 8.74 -9.03 1.26
N GLN A 204 8.40 -8.67 2.51
CA GLN A 204 7.62 -9.54 3.40
C GLN A 204 6.20 -9.76 2.86
N GLY A 205 5.54 -8.72 2.36
CA GLY A 205 4.22 -8.82 1.75
C GLY A 205 4.20 -9.72 0.51
N ILE A 206 5.22 -9.62 -0.35
CA ILE A 206 5.41 -10.51 -1.50
C ILE A 206 5.57 -11.96 -1.05
N ALA A 207 6.37 -12.21 -0.01
CA ALA A 207 6.55 -13.56 0.54
C ALA A 207 5.22 -14.14 1.07
N ASN A 208 4.42 -13.33 1.77
CA ASN A 208 3.11 -13.71 2.26
C ASN A 208 2.15 -14.04 1.10
N TRP A 209 2.14 -13.20 0.05
CA TRP A 209 1.35 -13.43 -1.15
C TRP A 209 1.73 -14.72 -1.89
N LYS A 210 3.03 -15.02 -2.03
CA LYS A 210 3.49 -16.28 -2.63
C LYS A 210 3.00 -17.49 -1.82
N LYS A 211 3.10 -17.44 -0.48
CA LYS A 211 2.64 -18.52 0.41
C LYS A 211 1.13 -18.77 0.30
N SER A 212 0.31 -17.72 0.18
CA SER A 212 -1.14 -17.89 0.06
C SER A 212 -1.56 -18.51 -1.28
N LYS A 213 -0.85 -18.18 -2.37
CA LYS A 213 -1.00 -18.84 -3.67
C LYS A 213 -0.70 -20.33 -3.62
N PHE A 214 0.43 -20.73 -3.01
CA PHE A 214 0.79 -22.14 -2.88
C PHE A 214 -0.26 -22.95 -2.10
N LYS A 215 -0.75 -22.42 -0.96
CA LYS A 215 -1.81 -23.08 -0.20
C LYS A 215 -3.11 -23.25 -1.01
N ALA A 216 -3.51 -22.22 -1.75
CA ALA A 216 -4.72 -22.29 -2.59
C ALA A 216 -4.58 -23.32 -3.73
N GLU A 217 -3.40 -23.47 -4.30
CA GLU A 217 -3.10 -24.48 -5.33
C GLU A 217 -3.08 -25.90 -4.75
N GLU A 218 -2.54 -26.10 -3.54
CA GLU A 218 -2.59 -27.39 -2.85
C GLU A 218 -4.03 -27.81 -2.56
N ILE A 219 -4.85 -26.93 -1.98
CA ILE A 219 -6.26 -27.22 -1.67
C ILE A 219 -7.02 -27.64 -2.94
N LYS A 220 -6.84 -26.90 -4.05
CA LYS A 220 -7.44 -27.27 -5.34
C LYS A 220 -7.00 -28.64 -5.88
N ARG A 221 -5.77 -29.06 -5.60
CA ARG A 221 -5.27 -30.40 -5.98
C ARG A 221 -5.87 -31.51 -5.13
N TYR A 222 -6.17 -31.25 -3.85
CA TYR A 222 -6.81 -32.22 -2.95
C TYR A 222 -8.33 -32.33 -3.20
N GLU A 223 -9.00 -31.23 -3.55
CA GLU A 223 -10.45 -31.21 -3.83
C GLU A 223 -10.81 -31.71 -5.23
N CYS A 224 -9.83 -31.83 -6.14
CA CYS A 224 -10.02 -32.37 -7.48
C CYS A 224 -8.97 -33.47 -7.74
N PRO A 225 -9.17 -34.70 -7.21
CA PRO A 225 -8.28 -35.81 -7.50
C PRO A 225 -8.33 -36.04 -9.01
N ARG A 226 -7.17 -36.05 -9.67
CA ARG A 226 -7.07 -36.43 -11.09
C ARG A 226 -7.77 -37.79 -11.24
N SER A 227 -8.90 -37.80 -11.96
CA SER A 227 -9.48 -39.03 -12.48
C SER A 227 -8.41 -39.66 -13.39
N LEU A 228 -7.81 -40.75 -12.92
CA LEU A 228 -7.00 -41.65 -13.72
C LEU A 228 -7.87 -42.33 -14.79
#